data_AF-A0A512C4G9-F1
#
_entry.id   AF-A0A512C4G9-F1
#
_cell.length_a   1.000
_cell.length_b   1.000
_cell.length_c   1.000
_cell.angle_alpha   90.00
_cell.angle_beta   90.00
_cell.angle_gamma   90.00
#
_symmetry.space_group_name_H-M   'P 1'
#
loop_
_entity.id
_entity.type
_entity.pdbx_description
1 polymer ?
#
loop_
_entity_poly.entity_id
_entity_poly.type
_entity_poly.pdbx_seq_one_letter_code
_entity_poly.pdbx_strand_id
1 'polypeptide(L)'
;MIGQGASMRDALVVVLSGWPAFGYLNNRCEVSHQPTRRRERQMRRLKSVRQAQQFLATHSPIHNQFQLRRHRLSASEYRAARDRAFATWRDVTGAALAG
;
A
#
# COMPACT_ATOMS: atom_id res chain seq x y z
N MET A 1 -17.04 -7.11 -47.07
CA MET A 1 -17.29 -7.42 -45.65
C MET A 1 -16.23 -6.72 -44.81
N ILE A 2 -16.67 -6.06 -43.75
CA ILE A 2 -16.02 -4.93 -43.07
C ILE A 2 -14.76 -5.33 -42.28
N GLY A 3 -13.66 -4.60 -42.52
CA GLY A 3 -12.54 -4.22 -41.65
C GLY A 3 -12.08 -5.10 -40.47
N GLN A 4 -10.94 -5.80 -40.65
CA GLN A 4 -10.06 -6.20 -39.54
C GLN A 4 -9.03 -5.07 -39.29
N GLY A 5 -9.50 -3.93 -38.81
CA GLY A 5 -8.61 -2.85 -38.37
C GLY A 5 -8.20 -3.10 -36.92
N ALA A 6 -7.30 -4.06 -36.67
CA ALA A 6 -6.61 -4.09 -35.38
C ALA A 6 -5.88 -2.75 -35.25
N SER A 7 -6.37 -1.90 -34.34
CA SER A 7 -5.84 -0.55 -34.14
C SER A 7 -4.33 -0.65 -33.90
N MET A 8 -3.56 0.23 -34.53
CA MET A 8 -2.10 0.31 -34.31
C MET A 8 -1.76 0.44 -32.82
N ARG A 9 -2.69 0.98 -32.02
CA ARG A 9 -2.60 1.05 -30.54
C ARG A 9 -2.76 -0.32 -29.86
N ASP A 10 -3.66 -1.17 -30.34
CA ASP A 10 -3.90 -2.50 -29.75
C ASP A 10 -2.72 -3.44 -30.07
N ALA A 11 -2.19 -3.38 -31.29
CA ALA A 11 -0.97 -4.09 -31.67
C ALA A 11 0.24 -3.63 -30.84
N LEU A 12 0.36 -2.32 -30.57
CA LEU A 12 1.43 -1.76 -29.75
C LEU A 12 1.34 -2.23 -28.30
N VAL A 13 0.15 -2.30 -27.71
CA VAL A 13 -0.04 -2.80 -26.33
C VAL A 13 0.35 -4.27 -26.22
N VAL A 14 0.00 -5.11 -27.20
CA VAL A 14 0.37 -6.54 -27.23
C VAL A 14 1.87 -6.72 -27.40
N VAL A 15 2.50 -5.98 -28.31
CA VAL A 15 3.96 -6.05 -28.54
C VAL A 15 4.75 -5.55 -27.33
N LEU A 16 4.35 -4.43 -26.74
CA LEU A 16 5.05 -3.86 -25.58
C LEU A 16 4.85 -4.70 -24.32
N SER A 17 3.68 -5.30 -24.11
CA SER A 17 3.43 -6.16 -22.95
C SER A 17 4.22 -7.47 -22.94
N GLY A 18 4.71 -7.93 -24.10
CA GLY A 18 5.60 -9.09 -24.22
C GLY A 18 7.07 -8.80 -23.90
N TRP A 19 7.48 -7.53 -23.81
CA TRP A 19 8.87 -7.17 -23.50
C TRP A 19 9.14 -7.23 -21.98
N PRO A 20 10.15 -7.98 -21.51
CA PRO A 20 10.42 -8.13 -20.08
C PRO A 20 10.60 -6.79 -19.37
N ALA A 21 11.32 -5.84 -19.99
CA ALA A 21 11.54 -4.51 -19.44
C ALA A 21 10.23 -3.73 -19.22
N PHE A 22 9.27 -3.85 -20.13
CA PHE A 22 7.95 -3.23 -20.00
C PHE A 22 7.13 -3.91 -18.91
N GLY A 23 7.19 -5.24 -18.80
CA GLY A 23 6.60 -5.98 -17.69
C GLY A 23 7.13 -5.55 -16.32
N TYR A 24 8.44 -5.37 -16.18
CA TYR A 24 9.06 -4.87 -14.94
C TYR A 24 8.66 -3.42 -14.60
N LEU A 25 8.52 -2.55 -15.61
CA LEU A 25 8.07 -1.18 -15.41
C LEU A 25 6.58 -1.12 -15.06
N ASN A 26 5.75 -1.92 -15.73
CA ASN A 26 4.33 -2.02 -15.46
C ASN A 26 4.07 -2.59 -14.06
N ASN A 27 4.77 -3.65 -13.67
CA ASN A 27 4.68 -4.19 -12.31
C ASN A 27 5.11 -3.17 -11.26
N ARG A 28 6.17 -2.38 -11.51
CA ARG A 28 6.57 -1.28 -10.61
C ARG A 28 5.51 -0.18 -10.53
N CYS A 29 4.93 0.21 -11.67
CA CYS A 29 3.83 1.17 -11.74
C CYS A 29 2.63 0.67 -10.93
N GLU A 30 2.16 -0.54 -11.21
CA GLU A 30 1.02 -1.16 -10.52
C GLU A 30 1.25 -1.30 -9.01
N VAL A 31 2.43 -1.79 -8.59
CA VAL A 31 2.79 -1.94 -7.17
C VAL A 31 2.87 -0.59 -6.45
N SER A 32 3.38 0.45 -7.11
CA SER A 32 3.50 1.79 -6.51
C SER A 32 2.14 2.41 -6.15
N HIS A 33 1.08 2.09 -6.91
CA HIS A 33 -0.27 2.59 -6.66
C HIS A 33 -1.05 1.76 -5.63
N GLN A 34 -0.60 0.56 -5.27
CA GLN A 34 -1.35 -0.32 -4.35
C GLN A 34 -1.66 0.31 -2.98
N PRO A 35 -0.73 0.99 -2.28
CA PRO A 35 -1.02 1.62 -0.99
C PRO A 35 -2.12 2.69 -1.12
N THR A 36 -2.04 3.50 -2.17
CA THR A 36 -3.03 4.55 -2.46
C THR A 36 -4.40 3.95 -2.77
N ARG A 37 -4.46 2.94 -3.66
CA ARG A 37 -5.72 2.24 -3.97
C ARG A 37 -6.35 1.56 -2.75
N ARG A 38 -5.54 0.97 -1.86
CA ARG A 38 -6.03 0.36 -0.60
C ARG A 38 -6.68 1.41 0.29
N ARG A 39 -6.03 2.57 0.48
CA ARG A 39 -6.59 3.70 1.24
C ARG A 39 -7.86 4.23 0.59
N GLU A 40 -7.86 4.48 -0.72
CA GLU A 40 -9.04 4.95 -1.45
C GLU A 40 -10.24 4.00 -1.33
N ARG A 41 -10.01 2.68 -1.43
CA ARG A 41 -11.07 1.68 -1.25
C ARG A 41 -11.66 1.70 0.16
N GLN A 42 -10.84 1.92 1.19
CA GLN A 42 -11.31 2.08 2.56
C GLN A 42 -12.10 3.39 2.72
N MET A 43 -11.60 4.49 2.16
CA MET A 43 -12.26 5.80 2.20
C MET A 43 -13.60 5.83 1.46
N ARG A 44 -13.73 5.11 0.33
CA ARG A 44 -15.02 4.97 -0.41
C ARG A 44 -16.15 4.37 0.43
N ARG A 45 -15.84 3.65 1.52
CA ARG A 45 -16.83 3.04 2.41
C ARG A 45 -17.25 3.98 3.57
N LEU A 46 -16.60 5.13 3.72
CA LEU A 46 -16.90 6.11 4.76
C LEU A 46 -18.02 7.02 4.30
N LYS A 47 -19.04 7.20 5.15
CA LYS A 47 -20.28 7.90 4.79
C LYS A 47 -20.22 9.41 5.04
N SER A 48 -19.18 9.91 5.70
CA SER A 48 -19.00 11.34 6.00
C SER A 48 -17.53 11.76 6.09
N VAL A 49 -17.28 13.06 5.86
CA VAL A 49 -15.95 13.68 6.00
C VAL A 49 -15.42 13.56 7.43
N ARG A 50 -16.29 13.74 8.44
CA ARG A 50 -15.92 13.59 9.86
C ARG A 50 -15.41 12.18 10.16
N GLN A 51 -16.06 11.16 9.61
CA GLN A 51 -15.62 9.77 9.79
C GLN A 51 -14.28 9.50 9.10
N ALA A 52 -14.05 10.09 7.92
CA ALA A 52 -12.76 10.04 7.24
C ALA A 52 -11.65 10.74 8.03
N GLN A 53 -11.92 11.92 8.59
CA GLN A 53 -10.96 12.64 9.43
C GLN A 53 -10.63 11.87 10.70
N GLN A 54 -11.62 11.31 11.39
CA GLN A 54 -11.40 10.46 12.56
C GLN A 54 -10.55 9.23 12.21
N PHE A 55 -10.86 8.58 11.09
CA PHE A 55 -10.07 7.45 10.59
C PHE A 55 -8.62 7.85 10.29
N LEU A 56 -8.41 8.96 9.58
CA LEU A 56 -7.05 9.45 9.25
C LEU A 56 -6.27 9.85 10.52
N ALA A 57 -6.93 10.51 11.47
CA ALA A 57 -6.32 10.95 12.73
C ALA A 57 -5.85 9.76 13.57
N THR A 58 -6.62 8.67 13.64
CA THR A 58 -6.22 7.45 14.36
C THR A 58 -5.22 6.60 13.56
N HIS A 59 -5.42 6.47 12.24
CA HIS A 59 -4.64 5.55 11.41
C HIS A 59 -3.25 6.09 11.04
N SER A 60 -3.08 7.40 10.89
CA SER A 60 -1.79 8.00 10.49
C SER A 60 -0.68 7.77 11.53
N PRO A 61 -0.91 8.02 12.84
CA PRO A 61 0.09 7.74 13.88
C PRO A 61 0.47 6.25 13.97
N ILE A 62 -0.51 5.36 13.88
CA ILE A 62 -0.29 3.91 13.90
C ILE A 62 0.61 3.51 12.72
N HIS A 63 0.23 3.92 11.52
CA HIS A 63 0.99 3.59 10.32
C HIS A 63 2.42 4.13 10.38
N ASN A 64 2.63 5.36 10.86
CA ASN A 64 3.96 5.93 11.02
C ASN A 64 4.83 5.16 12.03
N GLN A 65 4.25 4.72 13.16
CA GLN A 65 4.98 3.96 14.18
C GLN A 65 5.53 2.63 13.64
N PHE A 66 4.79 1.98 12.73
CA PHE A 66 5.19 0.71 12.13
C PHE A 66 5.97 0.86 10.81
N GLN A 67 6.00 2.06 10.23
CA GLN A 67 6.74 2.34 8.98
C GLN A 67 8.22 2.64 9.24
N LEU A 68 8.85 1.77 10.03
CA LEU A 68 10.27 1.75 10.27
C LEU A 68 10.98 1.51 8.93
N ARG A 69 11.86 2.43 8.55
CA ARG A 69 12.64 2.36 7.30
C ARG A 69 13.63 1.21 7.39
N ARG A 70 13.16 -0.02 7.10
CA ARG A 70 13.94 -1.27 7.18
C ARG A 70 15.28 -1.19 6.45
N HIS A 71 15.37 -0.43 5.38
CA HIS A 71 16.60 -0.22 4.61
C HIS A 71 17.65 0.67 5.32
N ARG A 72 17.30 1.28 6.46
CA ARG A 72 18.19 2.13 7.27
C ARG A 72 18.59 1.49 8.60
N LEU A 73 18.07 0.29 8.91
CA LEU A 73 18.28 -0.38 10.18
C LEU A 73 18.87 -1.76 9.93
N SER A 74 19.81 -2.18 10.78
CA SER A 74 20.20 -3.58 10.84
C SER A 74 19.01 -4.45 11.28
N ALA A 75 19.11 -5.76 11.06
CA ALA A 75 18.02 -6.68 11.39
C ALA A 75 17.69 -6.69 12.90
N SER A 76 18.71 -6.56 13.77
CA SER A 76 18.53 -6.49 15.22
C SER A 76 17.85 -5.19 15.65
N GLU A 77 18.30 -4.05 15.13
CA GLU A 77 17.69 -2.74 15.40
C GLU A 77 16.24 -2.67 14.92
N TYR A 78 15.95 -3.25 13.75
CA TYR A 78 14.59 -3.32 13.23
C TYR A 78 13.67 -4.15 14.13
N ARG A 79 14.14 -5.31 14.64
CA ARG A 79 13.39 -6.14 15.59
C ARG A 79 13.13 -5.38 16.89
N ALA A 80 14.17 -4.80 17.50
CA ALA A 80 14.04 -4.03 18.73
C ALA A 80 13.10 -2.82 18.58
N ALA A 81 13.16 -2.12 17.44
CA ALA A 81 12.27 -1.01 17.14
C ALA A 81 10.80 -1.46 16.99
N ARG A 82 10.56 -2.62 16.35
CA ARG A 82 9.20 -3.19 16.31
C ARG A 82 8.72 -3.61 17.70
N ASP A 83 9.55 -4.25 18.50
CA ASP A 83 9.14 -4.73 19.83
C ASP A 83 8.76 -3.55 20.74
N ARG A 84 9.50 -2.44 20.66
CA ARG A 84 9.14 -1.17 21.32
C ARG A 84 7.82 -0.62 20.79
N ALA A 85 7.63 -0.57 19.47
CA ALA A 85 6.36 -0.11 18.88
C ALA A 85 5.16 -0.95 19.35
N PHE A 86 5.32 -2.28 19.46
CA PHE A 86 4.28 -3.18 20.00
C PHE A 86 4.06 -2.99 21.50
N ALA A 87 5.08 -2.71 22.29
CA ALA A 87 4.92 -2.37 23.70
C ALA A 87 4.11 -1.08 23.87
N THR A 88 4.49 0.00 23.18
CA THR A 88 3.74 1.26 23.17
C THR A 88 2.30 1.07 22.71
N TRP A 89 2.07 0.23 21.69
CA TRP A 89 0.73 -0.07 21.22
C TRP A 89 -0.12 -0.78 22.28
N ARG A 90 0.44 -1.74 23.02
CA ARG A 90 -0.25 -2.41 24.13
C ARG A 90 -0.66 -1.44 25.22
N ASP A 91 0.26 -0.56 25.62
CA ASP A 91 0.01 0.44 26.67
C ASP A 91 -1.11 1.41 26.26
N VAL A 92 -1.10 1.88 25.00
CA VAL A 92 -2.10 2.84 24.50
C VAL A 92 -3.48 2.20 24.29
N THR A 93 -3.54 0.92 23.91
CA THR A 93 -4.82 0.23 23.63
C THR A 93 -5.42 -0.49 24.83
N GLY A 94 -4.67 -0.70 25.92
CA GLY A 94 -5.11 -1.52 27.06
C GLY A 94 -5.37 -2.99 26.70
N ALA A 95 -4.97 -3.42 25.49
CA ALA A 95 -5.20 -4.77 25.01
C ALA A 95 -4.20 -5.74 25.66
N ALA A 96 -4.57 -6.30 26.81
CA ALA A 96 -4.01 -7.57 27.24
C ALA A 96 -4.43 -8.62 26.22
N LEU A 97 -3.47 -9.33 25.61
CA LEU A 97 -3.79 -10.51 24.82
C LEU A 97 -4.51 -11.49 25.76
N ALA A 98 -5.78 -11.74 25.51
CA ALA A 98 -6.44 -12.93 26.04
C ALA A 98 -5.62 -14.12 25.54
N GLY A 99 -4.93 -14.77 26.46
CA GLY A 99 -4.16 -15.99 26.22
C GLY A 99 -5.06 -17.18 25.91
#